data_AF-A0AAV2T8C9-F1
#
_entry.id   AF-A0AAV2T8C9-F1
#
_cell.length_a   1.000
_cell.length_b   1.000
_cell.length_c   1.000
_cell.angle_alpha   90.00
_cell.angle_beta   90.00
_cell.angle_gamma   90.00
#
_symmetry.space_group_name_H-M   'P 1'
#
loop_
_entity.id
_entity.type
_entity.pdbx_description
1 polymer ?
#
loop_
_entity_poly.entity_id
_entity_poly.type
_entity_poly.pdbx_seq_one_letter_code
_entity_poly.pdbx_strand_id
1 'polypeptide(L)'
;MFTSSLTGLSFWEAGDLLARLVLRMRSKQNTSLSVRSASHSEARPAFTTKVDEAAYRDLRERNNVAVRKSRAKSRAFKSSMLNKYNELKTDNIELKKVITSRLKEMHFLRFLLARAHRSPPKRLHELLAASQKNGPLGLLLYSNLNVPDGPPDSVQAAADALLLNKEKK
;
A
#
# COMPACT_ATOMS: atom_id res chain seq x y z
N MET A 1 -29.84 -17.79 -27.32
CA MET A 1 -28.53 -17.27 -27.77
C MET A 1 -28.33 -15.89 -27.16
N PHE A 2 -27.37 -15.77 -26.23
CA PHE A 2 -26.41 -14.67 -26.01
C PHE A 2 -25.92 -14.75 -24.56
N THR A 3 -24.63 -15.03 -24.44
CA THR A 3 -23.85 -15.25 -23.23
C THR A 3 -23.22 -13.93 -22.79
N SER A 4 -23.15 -13.66 -21.47
CA SER A 4 -22.03 -12.93 -20.84
C SER A 4 -22.23 -12.76 -19.32
N SER A 5 -21.82 -13.76 -18.53
CA SER A 5 -21.51 -13.57 -17.10
C SER A 5 -20.00 -13.32 -16.97
N LEU A 6 -19.62 -12.07 -16.68
CA LEU A 6 -18.24 -11.63 -16.54
C LEU A 6 -18.02 -11.04 -15.14
N THR A 7 -18.00 -11.89 -14.12
CA THR A 7 -17.48 -11.55 -12.78
C THR A 7 -16.92 -12.79 -12.12
N GLY A 8 -15.61 -12.84 -11.90
CA GLY A 8 -14.97 -13.96 -11.22
C GLY A 8 -13.48 -13.80 -11.08
N LEU A 9 -13.02 -12.70 -10.47
CA LEU A 9 -11.68 -12.64 -9.89
C LEU A 9 -11.87 -12.24 -8.43
N SER A 10 -11.51 -13.16 -7.54
CA SER A 10 -11.54 -12.93 -6.10
C SER A 10 -10.56 -11.82 -5.71
N PHE A 11 -10.83 -11.10 -4.63
CA PHE A 11 -9.96 -10.05 -4.08
C PHE A 11 -8.51 -10.52 -3.86
N TRP A 12 -8.32 -11.82 -3.61
CA TRP A 12 -7.01 -12.47 -3.48
C TRP A 12 -6.30 -12.68 -4.84
N GLU A 13 -7.03 -13.02 -5.90
CA GLU A 13 -6.48 -13.08 -7.27
C GLU A 13 -6.14 -11.69 -7.82
N ALA A 14 -6.92 -10.66 -7.47
CA ALA A 14 -6.58 -9.28 -7.79
C ALA A 14 -5.28 -8.84 -7.11
N GLY A 15 -5.04 -9.31 -5.87
CA GLY A 15 -3.78 -9.11 -5.15
C GLY A 15 -2.58 -9.78 -5.82
N ASP A 16 -2.73 -11.03 -6.28
CA ASP A 16 -1.65 -11.76 -6.98
C ASP A 16 -1.38 -11.17 -8.37
N LEU A 17 -2.42 -10.68 -9.08
CA LEU A 17 -2.27 -9.95 -10.34
C LEU A 17 -1.57 -8.61 -10.14
N LEU A 18 -1.87 -7.86 -9.08
CA LEU A 18 -1.14 -6.63 -8.73
C LEU A 18 0.31 -6.92 -8.35
N ALA A 19 0.58 -7.98 -7.59
CA ALA A 19 1.94 -8.41 -7.27
C ALA A 19 2.72 -8.79 -8.54
N ARG A 20 2.11 -9.55 -9.44
CA ARG A 20 2.68 -9.90 -10.75
C ARG A 20 2.87 -8.67 -11.65
N LEU A 21 1.95 -7.72 -11.64
CA LEU A 21 2.06 -6.46 -12.40
C LEU A 21 3.20 -5.60 -11.85
N VAL A 22 3.33 -5.47 -10.52
CA VAL A 22 4.42 -4.74 -9.87
C VAL A 22 5.76 -5.41 -10.14
N LEU A 23 5.85 -6.75 -10.09
CA LEU A 23 7.06 -7.48 -10.51
C LEU A 23 7.38 -7.28 -12.00
N ARG A 24 6.36 -7.28 -12.87
CA ARG A 24 6.54 -7.08 -14.32
C ARG A 24 6.92 -5.64 -14.67
N MET A 25 6.40 -4.65 -13.95
CA MET A 25 6.79 -3.25 -14.12
C MET A 25 8.20 -2.96 -13.55
N ARG A 26 8.59 -3.64 -12.46
CA ARG A 26 9.96 -3.58 -11.92
C ARG A 26 10.99 -4.24 -12.84
N SER A 27 10.59 -5.26 -13.60
CA SER A 27 11.41 -5.86 -14.66
C SER A 27 11.63 -4.89 -15.83
N LYS A 28 10.58 -4.17 -16.26
CA LYS A 28 10.63 -3.22 -17.39
C LYS A 28 11.55 -2.01 -17.19
N GLN A 29 11.78 -1.57 -15.96
CA GLN A 29 12.75 -0.48 -15.68
C GLN A 29 14.20 -0.96 -15.53
N ASN A 30 14.43 -2.28 -15.46
CA ASN A 30 15.75 -2.88 -15.48
C ASN A 30 16.11 -3.48 -16.87
N THR A 31 15.28 -3.27 -17.90
CA THR A 31 15.47 -3.88 -19.24
C THR A 31 16.10 -2.97 -20.29
N SER A 32 16.82 -1.92 -19.89
CA SER A 32 17.85 -1.34 -20.77
C SER A 32 19.17 -1.98 -20.39
N LEU A 33 19.75 -2.80 -21.29
CA LEU A 33 20.89 -3.72 -21.12
C LEU A 33 20.54 -5.21 -21.00
N SER A 34 19.59 -5.69 -21.80
CA SER A 34 19.62 -7.08 -22.29
C SER A 34 19.86 -7.07 -23.79
N VAL A 35 21.07 -6.70 -24.20
CA VAL A 35 21.55 -6.97 -25.55
C VAL A 35 21.91 -8.45 -25.60
N ARG A 36 21.01 -9.22 -26.23
CA ARG A 36 21.22 -10.48 -26.95
C ARG A 36 22.40 -11.35 -26.48
N SER A 37 22.07 -12.42 -25.76
CA SER A 37 22.88 -13.64 -25.71
C SER A 37 22.91 -14.29 -27.10
N ALA A 38 23.89 -13.91 -27.92
CA ALA A 38 24.34 -14.73 -29.03
C ALA A 38 25.50 -15.59 -28.52
N SER A 39 25.36 -16.89 -28.72
CA SER A 39 26.33 -17.93 -28.39
C SER A 39 27.67 -17.72 -29.09
N HIS A 40 28.69 -17.29 -28.36
CA HIS A 40 30.09 -17.57 -28.67
C HIS A 40 30.82 -17.90 -27.37
N SER A 41 31.30 -19.13 -27.31
CA SER A 41 32.34 -19.57 -26.39
C SER A 41 33.65 -18.90 -26.78
N GLU A 42 33.80 -17.62 -26.45
CA GLU A 42 35.08 -16.91 -26.53
C GLU A 42 35.58 -16.63 -25.12
N ALA A 43 36.82 -17.04 -24.90
CA ALA A 43 37.57 -16.84 -23.68
C ALA A 43 37.41 -15.40 -23.17
N ARG A 44 37.14 -15.25 -21.86
CA ARG A 44 37.26 -13.95 -21.20
C ARG A 44 38.62 -13.34 -21.59
N PRO A 45 38.68 -12.17 -22.26
CA PRO A 45 39.94 -11.55 -22.56
C PRO A 45 40.65 -11.32 -21.23
N ALA A 46 41.85 -11.89 -21.10
CA ALA A 46 42.70 -11.65 -19.97
C ALA A 46 42.89 -10.15 -19.86
N PHE A 47 42.41 -9.60 -18.75
CA PHE A 47 42.48 -8.21 -18.41
C PHE A 47 43.95 -7.82 -18.24
N THR A 48 44.50 -7.14 -19.24
CA THR A 48 45.95 -7.03 -19.42
C THR A 48 46.45 -5.58 -19.45
N THR A 49 45.60 -4.58 -19.21
CA THR A 49 46.06 -3.19 -19.08
C THR A 49 45.55 -2.53 -17.81
N LYS A 50 46.39 -1.69 -17.18
CA LYS A 50 46.00 -0.85 -16.03
C LYS A 50 44.83 0.09 -16.35
N VAL A 51 44.62 0.40 -17.64
CA VAL A 51 43.50 1.20 -18.15
C VAL A 51 42.18 0.45 -18.03
N ASP A 52 42.18 -0.87 -18.28
CA ASP A 52 40.99 -1.70 -18.08
C ASP A 52 40.62 -1.82 -16.60
N GLU A 53 41.60 -1.78 -15.69
CA GLU A 53 41.35 -1.75 -14.24
C GLU A 53 40.77 -0.43 -13.77
N ALA A 54 41.28 0.69 -14.25
CA ALA A 54 40.68 1.99 -13.96
C ALA A 54 39.23 2.06 -14.46
N ALA A 55 38.97 1.62 -15.70
CA ALA A 55 37.63 1.58 -16.27
C ALA A 55 36.68 0.63 -15.51
N TYR A 56 37.18 -0.53 -15.07
CA TYR A 56 36.42 -1.47 -14.25
C TYR A 56 36.05 -0.88 -12.89
N ARG A 57 37.01 -0.22 -12.22
CA ARG A 57 36.80 0.43 -10.92
C ARG A 57 35.74 1.51 -11.01
N ASP A 58 35.82 2.36 -12.03
CA ASP A 58 34.82 3.37 -12.34
C ASP A 58 33.41 2.79 -12.51
N LEU A 59 33.27 1.73 -13.32
CA LEU A 59 31.99 1.05 -13.51
C LEU A 59 31.46 0.48 -12.20
N ARG A 60 32.34 -0.09 -11.38
CA ARG A 60 31.96 -0.67 -10.09
C ARG A 60 31.56 0.38 -9.07
N GLU A 61 32.26 1.50 -9.02
CA GLU A 61 31.91 2.62 -8.15
C GLU A 61 30.55 3.20 -8.55
N ARG A 62 30.33 3.44 -9.84
CA ARG A 62 29.02 3.88 -10.37
C ARG A 62 27.91 2.90 -10.00
N ASN A 63 28.14 1.59 -10.12
CA ASN A 63 27.17 0.58 -9.71
C ASN A 63 26.89 0.62 -8.20
N ASN A 64 27.92 0.72 -7.36
CA ASN A 64 27.77 0.80 -5.92
C ASN A 64 26.97 2.04 -5.50
N VAL A 65 27.19 3.18 -6.15
CA VAL A 65 26.38 4.41 -5.97
C VAL A 65 24.93 4.16 -6.40
N ALA A 66 24.70 3.55 -7.57
CA ALA A 66 23.36 3.24 -8.05
C ALA A 66 22.60 2.28 -7.12
N VAL A 67 23.28 1.26 -6.58
CA VAL A 67 22.70 0.32 -5.61
C VAL A 67 22.34 1.03 -4.31
N ARG A 68 23.23 1.89 -3.78
CA ARG A 68 22.93 2.71 -2.59
C ARG A 68 21.71 3.60 -2.81
N LYS A 69 21.64 4.29 -3.96
CA LYS A 69 20.50 5.13 -4.36
C LYS A 69 19.21 4.32 -4.49
N SER A 70 19.26 3.15 -5.11
CA SER A 70 18.11 2.24 -5.27
C SER A 70 17.58 1.75 -3.91
N ARG A 71 18.47 1.33 -3.01
CA ARG A 71 18.11 0.93 -1.64
C ARG A 71 17.51 2.09 -0.85
N ALA A 72 18.10 3.29 -0.95
CA ALA A 72 17.58 4.49 -0.30
C ALA A 72 16.16 4.84 -0.81
N LYS A 73 15.95 4.82 -2.14
CA LYS A 73 14.63 5.03 -2.76
C LYS A 73 13.60 4.02 -2.27
N SER A 74 13.97 2.74 -2.17
CA SER A 74 13.05 1.70 -1.68
C SER A 74 12.68 1.91 -0.21
N ARG A 75 13.64 2.28 0.65
CA ARG A 75 13.36 2.62 2.06
C ARG A 75 12.45 3.84 2.18
N ALA A 76 12.75 4.92 1.44
CA ALA A 76 11.94 6.13 1.43
C ALA A 76 10.50 5.84 0.96
N PHE A 77 10.33 5.01 -0.08
CA PHE A 77 9.01 4.58 -0.54
C PHE A 77 8.24 3.83 0.55
N LYS A 78 8.87 2.86 1.23
CA LYS A 78 8.23 2.12 2.33
C LYS A 78 7.82 3.06 3.47
N SER A 79 8.70 3.97 3.87
CA SER A 79 8.40 4.98 4.90
C SER A 79 7.22 5.87 4.49
N SER A 80 7.21 6.37 3.25
CA SER A 80 6.09 7.17 2.72
C SER A 80 4.77 6.41 2.73
N MET A 81 4.78 5.12 2.37
CA MET A 81 3.57 4.28 2.42
C MET A 81 3.04 4.09 3.84
N LEU A 82 3.93 3.84 4.82
CA LEU A 82 3.55 3.74 6.22
C LEU A 82 2.97 5.07 6.75
N ASN A 83 3.59 6.19 6.40
CA ASN A 83 3.09 7.51 6.76
C ASN A 83 1.69 7.76 6.17
N LYS A 84 1.49 7.42 4.88
CA LYS A 84 0.18 7.59 4.24
C LYS A 84 -0.88 6.67 4.84
N TYR A 85 -0.51 5.44 5.22
CA TYR A 85 -1.40 4.54 5.94
C TYR A 85 -1.83 5.13 7.29
N ASN A 86 -0.89 5.70 8.05
CA ASN A 86 -1.19 6.33 9.33
C ASN A 86 -2.10 7.56 9.18
N GLU A 87 -1.83 8.42 8.19
CA GLU A 87 -2.69 9.56 7.84
C GLU A 87 -4.11 9.09 7.49
N LEU A 88 -4.24 8.09 6.61
CA LEU A 88 -5.55 7.53 6.27
C LEU A 88 -6.25 6.88 7.48
N LYS A 89 -5.50 6.26 8.39
CA LYS A 89 -6.04 5.69 9.64
C LYS A 89 -6.58 6.80 10.53
N THR A 90 -5.85 7.91 10.71
CA THR A 90 -6.32 9.05 11.50
C THR A 90 -7.55 9.71 10.88
N ASP A 91 -7.53 9.94 9.57
CA ASP A 91 -8.65 10.53 8.83
C ASP A 91 -9.90 9.63 8.93
N ASN A 92 -9.73 8.31 8.82
CA ASN A 92 -10.82 7.37 8.94
C ASN A 92 -11.46 7.41 10.35
N ILE A 93 -10.66 7.52 11.40
CA ILE A 93 -11.14 7.67 12.77
C ILE A 93 -11.92 8.97 12.93
N GLU A 94 -11.42 10.08 12.39
CA GLU A 94 -12.10 11.38 12.44
C GLU A 94 -13.44 11.35 11.69
N LEU A 95 -13.45 10.84 10.45
CA LEU A 95 -14.66 10.68 9.66
C LEU A 95 -15.70 9.80 10.36
N LYS A 96 -15.27 8.68 10.99
CA LYS A 96 -16.15 7.83 11.80
C LYS A 96 -16.77 8.60 12.98
N LYS A 97 -16.00 9.45 13.67
CA LYS A 97 -16.52 10.31 14.76
C LYS A 97 -17.56 11.30 14.24
N VAL A 98 -17.29 11.96 13.11
CA VAL A 98 -18.24 12.91 12.50
C VAL A 98 -19.54 12.20 12.11
N ILE A 99 -19.46 11.06 11.42
CA ILE A 99 -20.64 10.31 11.00
C ILE A 99 -21.45 9.84 12.22
N THR A 100 -20.79 9.29 13.24
CA THR A 100 -21.49 8.84 14.46
C THR A 100 -22.16 9.99 15.20
N SER A 101 -21.56 11.19 15.22
CA SER A 101 -22.20 12.41 15.76
C SER A 101 -23.45 12.79 14.96
N ARG A 102 -23.37 12.84 13.63
CA ARG A 102 -24.53 13.14 12.77
C ARG A 102 -25.65 12.11 12.89
N LEU A 103 -25.31 10.83 13.08
CA LEU A 103 -26.31 9.79 13.33
C LEU A 103 -27.04 9.99 14.66
N LYS A 104 -26.34 10.45 15.71
CA LYS A 104 -26.99 10.81 16.99
C LYS A 104 -27.97 11.97 16.80
N GLU A 105 -27.56 13.01 16.08
CA GLU A 105 -28.43 14.14 15.73
C GLU A 105 -29.66 13.67 14.93
N MET A 106 -29.48 12.78 13.95
CA MET A 106 -30.58 12.20 13.19
C MET A 106 -31.54 11.38 14.06
N HIS A 107 -31.02 10.57 14.99
CA HIS A 107 -31.86 9.83 15.94
C HIS A 107 -32.65 10.78 16.85
N PHE A 108 -32.04 11.88 17.28
CA PHE A 108 -32.71 12.92 18.05
C PHE A 108 -33.83 13.61 17.24
N LEU A 109 -33.58 13.94 15.97
CA LEU A 109 -34.60 14.49 15.08
C LEU A 109 -35.79 13.53 14.89
N ARG A 110 -35.53 12.23 14.71
CA ARG A 110 -36.60 11.21 14.66
C ARG A 110 -37.42 11.20 15.95
N PHE A 111 -36.75 11.27 17.09
CA PHE A 111 -37.41 11.31 18.39
C PHE A 111 -38.32 12.54 18.54
N LEU A 112 -37.85 13.72 18.13
CA LEU A 112 -38.66 14.95 18.15
C LEU A 112 -39.90 14.85 17.25
N LEU A 113 -39.74 14.33 16.03
CA LEU A 113 -40.86 14.15 15.11
C LEU A 113 -41.90 13.17 15.67
N ALA A 114 -41.44 12.06 16.25
CA ALA A 114 -42.31 11.09 16.91
C ALA A 114 -43.08 11.72 18.08
N ARG A 115 -42.40 12.54 18.91
CA ARG A 115 -43.03 13.28 20.02
C ARG A 115 -44.05 14.32 19.53
N ALA A 116 -43.82 14.92 18.37
CA ALA A 116 -44.74 15.86 17.73
C ALA A 116 -45.87 15.16 16.94
N HIS A 117 -46.01 13.83 17.03
CA HIS A 117 -46.95 13.01 16.26
C HIS A 117 -46.87 13.23 14.74
N ARG A 118 -45.68 13.62 14.23
CA ARG A 118 -45.42 13.77 12.80
C ARG A 118 -44.69 12.54 12.27
N SER A 119 -45.11 12.05 11.10
CA SER A 119 -44.40 10.96 10.45
C SER A 119 -43.03 11.46 9.96
N PRO A 120 -41.94 10.74 10.24
CA PRO A 120 -40.63 11.11 9.73
C PRO A 120 -40.61 10.98 8.19
N PRO A 121 -39.91 11.89 7.47
CA PRO A 121 -39.76 11.78 6.03
C PRO A 121 -39.16 10.43 5.61
N LYS A 122 -39.62 9.85 4.50
CA LYS A 122 -39.17 8.53 3.99
C LYS A 122 -37.65 8.43 3.92
N ARG A 123 -36.99 9.46 3.39
CA ARG A 123 -35.53 9.58 3.29
C ARG A 123 -34.81 9.43 4.64
N LEU A 124 -35.38 9.97 5.72
CA LEU A 124 -34.81 9.85 7.07
C LEU A 124 -34.88 8.39 7.54
N HIS A 125 -36.00 7.71 7.25
CA HIS A 125 -36.18 6.30 7.60
C HIS A 125 -35.22 5.39 6.84
N GLU A 126 -35.01 5.64 5.54
CA GLU A 126 -34.04 4.91 4.70
C GLU A 126 -32.61 5.09 5.22
N LEU A 127 -32.21 6.32 5.54
CA LEU A 127 -30.88 6.61 6.08
C LEU A 127 -30.65 5.97 7.45
N LEU A 128 -31.65 5.97 8.34
CA LEU A 128 -31.56 5.29 9.62
C LEU A 128 -31.54 3.77 9.49
N ALA A 129 -32.27 3.21 8.52
CA ALA A 129 -32.22 1.79 8.23
C ALA A 129 -30.83 1.38 7.73
N ALA A 130 -30.23 2.17 6.83
CA ALA A 130 -28.88 1.96 6.35
C ALA A 130 -27.81 2.11 7.44
N SER A 131 -28.04 2.96 8.44
CA SER A 131 -27.13 3.22 9.56
C SER A 131 -27.26 2.23 10.72
N GLN A 132 -28.19 1.28 10.67
CA GLN A 132 -28.28 0.23 11.70
C GLN A 132 -26.96 -0.55 11.78
N LYS A 133 -26.66 -1.15 12.93
CA LYS A 133 -25.40 -1.89 13.17
C LYS A 133 -25.12 -2.97 12.11
N ASN A 134 -26.19 -3.61 11.61
CA ASN A 134 -26.13 -4.65 10.57
C ASN A 134 -26.35 -4.09 9.16
N GLY A 135 -26.60 -2.79 9.05
CA GLY A 135 -26.74 -2.09 7.78
C GLY A 135 -25.39 -1.80 7.13
N PRO A 136 -25.37 -1.42 5.85
CA PRO A 136 -24.15 -1.18 5.08
C PRO A 136 -23.24 -0.13 5.74
N LEU A 137 -23.83 0.93 6.30
CA LEU A 137 -23.07 1.97 6.99
C LEU A 137 -22.62 1.54 8.39
N GLY A 138 -23.44 0.76 9.11
CA GLY A 138 -23.07 0.21 10.41
C GLY A 138 -21.86 -0.72 10.31
N LEU A 139 -21.82 -1.57 9.29
CA LEU A 139 -20.66 -2.43 9.04
C LEU A 139 -19.38 -1.60 8.84
N LEU A 140 -19.43 -0.48 8.12
CA LEU A 140 -18.23 0.36 7.91
C LEU A 140 -17.80 1.13 9.17
N LEU A 141 -18.76 1.55 10.00
CA LEU A 141 -18.48 2.30 11.22
C LEU A 141 -17.99 1.41 12.37
N TYR A 142 -18.57 0.22 12.50
CA TYR A 142 -18.39 -0.67 13.64
C TYR A 142 -17.65 -1.97 13.31
N SER A 143 -17.29 -2.23 12.05
CA SER A 143 -16.33 -3.28 11.76
C SER A 143 -15.02 -2.93 12.45
N ASN A 144 -14.72 -3.69 13.49
CA ASN A 144 -13.37 -3.91 13.93
C ASN A 144 -12.70 -4.71 12.80
N LEU A 145 -12.25 -4.02 11.77
CA LEU A 145 -11.05 -4.47 11.08
C LEU A 145 -9.98 -4.44 12.15
N ASN A 146 -9.87 -5.57 12.86
CA ASN A 146 -8.80 -5.93 13.76
C ASN A 146 -7.55 -6.01 12.88
N VAL A 147 -7.07 -4.85 12.42
CA VAL A 147 -5.70 -4.70 11.99
C VAL A 147 -4.94 -4.80 13.30
N PRO A 148 -4.18 -5.88 13.54
CA PRO A 148 -3.39 -5.97 14.74
C PRO A 148 -2.58 -4.68 14.85
N ASP A 149 -2.78 -3.94 15.93
CA ASP A 149 -1.92 -2.83 16.34
C ASP A 149 -0.57 -3.45 16.76
N GLY A 150 0.12 -4.07 15.80
CA GLY A 150 1.52 -4.39 15.95
C GLY A 150 2.27 -3.07 16.04
N PRO A 151 3.09 -2.85 17.08
CA PRO A 151 3.69 -1.55 17.33
C PRO A 151 4.52 -1.11 16.11
N PRO A 152 4.36 0.16 15.65
CA PRO A 152 5.19 0.72 14.58
C PRO A 152 6.69 0.64 14.92
N ASP A 153 6.99 0.55 16.22
CA ASP A 153 8.33 0.45 16.77
C ASP A 153 9.02 -0.88 16.48
N SER A 154 8.32 -1.97 16.14
CA SER A 154 9.01 -3.24 15.81
C SER A 154 9.73 -3.17 14.47
N VAL A 155 9.15 -2.47 13.48
CA VAL A 155 9.72 -2.30 12.15
C VAL A 155 10.74 -1.17 12.14
N GLN A 156 10.46 -0.10 12.90
CA GLN A 156 11.38 1.03 13.08
C GLN A 156 12.59 0.64 13.95
N ALA A 157 12.40 -0.03 15.09
CA ALA A 157 13.51 -0.55 15.92
C ALA A 157 14.29 -1.67 15.22
N ALA A 158 13.67 -2.49 14.36
CA ALA A 158 14.41 -3.43 13.53
C ALA A 158 15.24 -2.71 12.45
N ALA A 159 14.72 -1.62 11.87
CA ALA A 159 15.47 -0.79 10.93
C ALA A 159 16.62 -0.03 11.60
N ASP A 160 16.40 0.46 12.82
CA ASP A 160 17.39 1.20 13.63
C ASP A 160 18.45 0.24 14.20
N ALA A 161 18.07 -0.96 14.64
CA ALA A 161 19.02 -2.02 15.05
C ALA A 161 19.87 -2.53 13.88
N LEU A 162 19.32 -2.56 12.65
CA LEU A 162 20.08 -2.89 11.44
C LEU A 162 21.03 -1.76 11.00
N LEU A 163 20.76 -0.50 11.38
CA LEU A 163 21.69 0.61 11.19
C LEU A 163 22.81 0.57 12.23
N LEU A 164 22.51 0.28 13.50
CA LEU A 164 23.51 0.23 14.58
C LEU A 164 24.54 -0.90 14.40
N ASN A 165 24.15 -2.03 13.81
CA ASN A 165 25.06 -3.13 13.50
C ASN A 165 25.97 -2.88 12.27
N LYS A 166 25.73 -1.81 11.50
CA LYS A 166 26.60 -1.43 10.37
C LYS A 166 27.71 -0.46 10.75
N GLU A 167 27.64 0.18 11.90
CA GLU A 167 28.69 1.08 12.40
C GLU A 167 29.73 0.35 13.27
N LYS A 168 29.50 -0.93 13.60
CA LYS A 168 30.40 -1.78 14.39
C LYS A 168 31.25 -2.77 13.58
N LYS A 169 31.36 -2.58 12.27
CA LYS A 169 32.23 -3.37 11.36
C LYS A 169 32.99 -2.44 10.44
#